data_AF-A0A923ZLV7-F1
#
_entry.id   AF-A0A923ZLV7-F1
#
_cell.length_a   1.000
_cell.length_b   1.000
_cell.length_c   1.000
_cell.angle_alpha   90.00
_cell.angle_beta   90.00
_cell.angle_gamma   90.00
#
_symmetry.space_group_name_H-M   'P 1'
#
loop_
_entity.id
_entity.type
_entity.pdbx_description
1 polymer ?
#
loop_
_entity_poly.entity_id
_entity_poly.type
_entity_poly.pdbx_seq_one_letter_code
_entity_poly.pdbx_strand_id
1 'polypeptide(L)'
;MPRLHQLLVDLLVDLPLGCGRPIWVEDADFGLGDQMATIMCPTPAKDEAVFAIAARVVNAPLPRSRPLWSATLVTAASSGANLRAVALVVVFRHVMADGIGDLAVLADLADGGALTGEWPKAVPHDAIPSRAALFLDTWREQIASIRRIREVIRKSLNGVAAIRSAASIRSVHGSLNVPTRDARLLETVSLGLVDLRASSHAEGATVNDAVLVAIAGPLRRLMEQRGESLNDVVISVPFSTRRATVGSELGNHRGVTPLVIPTDGDRTDRLAMVGAITRAAKCALRAASTAVLGRLFRGLDRVGAYHWFVDRQRMVNTVVSSVPGPEEAISMLGCAATRIVPLAYPPAISP
;
A
#
# COMPACT_ATOMS: atom_id res chain seq x y z
N MET A 1 8.38 -20.59 -11.21
CA MET A 1 9.66 -20.03 -11.70
C MET A 1 9.53 -19.14 -12.95
N PRO A 2 8.72 -19.39 -14.01
CA PRO A 2 8.75 -18.54 -15.23
C PRO A 2 8.09 -17.14 -15.13
N ARG A 3 7.35 -16.83 -14.06
CA ARG A 3 6.38 -15.71 -14.06
C ARG A 3 6.73 -14.54 -13.12
N LEU A 4 7.56 -14.75 -12.09
CA LEU A 4 8.21 -13.64 -11.36
C LEU A 4 9.22 -12.93 -12.27
N HIS A 5 9.93 -13.71 -13.09
CA HIS A 5 10.84 -13.20 -14.11
C HIS A 5 10.18 -12.16 -15.02
N GLN A 6 8.95 -12.42 -15.51
CA GLN A 6 8.21 -11.49 -16.38
C GLN A 6 7.99 -10.15 -15.67
N LEU A 7 7.47 -10.15 -14.44
CA LEU A 7 7.23 -8.92 -13.68
C LEU A 7 8.51 -8.11 -13.42
N LEU A 8 9.66 -8.78 -13.32
CA LEU A 8 10.95 -8.12 -13.11
C LEU A 8 11.53 -7.51 -14.39
N VAL A 9 11.07 -7.93 -15.58
CA VAL A 9 11.56 -7.43 -16.87
C VAL A 9 10.53 -6.57 -17.61
N ASP A 10 9.32 -6.40 -17.09
CA ASP A 10 8.28 -5.66 -17.79
C ASP A 10 8.31 -4.14 -17.51
N LEU A 11 8.18 -3.34 -18.57
CA LEU A 11 7.99 -1.89 -18.59
C LEU A 11 6.51 -1.53 -18.57
N LEU A 12 6.16 -0.49 -17.81
CA LEU A 12 4.85 0.15 -17.91
C LEU A 12 4.92 1.31 -18.90
N VAL A 13 4.36 1.12 -20.09
CA VAL A 13 4.39 2.10 -21.18
C VAL A 13 3.10 2.92 -21.18
N ASP A 14 3.23 4.24 -20.98
CA ASP A 14 2.12 5.18 -21.13
C ASP A 14 1.75 5.31 -22.62
N LEU A 15 0.46 5.17 -22.95
CA LEU A 15 -0.04 5.30 -24.31
C LEU A 15 -0.39 6.76 -24.64
N PRO A 16 -0.36 7.16 -25.93
CA PRO A 16 -0.80 8.49 -26.33
C PRO A 16 -2.24 8.80 -25.88
N LEU A 17 -2.54 10.08 -25.69
CA LEU A 17 -3.88 10.55 -25.32
C LEU A 17 -4.98 9.92 -26.20
N GLY A 18 -5.97 9.32 -25.55
CA GLY A 18 -7.09 8.64 -26.22
C GLY A 18 -6.82 7.18 -26.61
N CYS A 19 -5.60 6.66 -26.43
CA CYS A 19 -5.24 5.27 -26.76
C CYS A 19 -5.35 4.31 -25.58
N GLY A 20 -5.96 4.71 -24.47
CA GLY A 20 -6.29 3.82 -23.37
C GLY A 20 -5.33 3.93 -22.19
N ARG A 21 -5.25 2.85 -21.42
CA ARG A 21 -4.45 2.78 -20.19
C ARG A 21 -3.03 2.32 -20.49
N PRO A 22 -2.05 2.64 -19.61
CA PRO A 22 -0.70 2.10 -19.74
C PRO A 22 -0.71 0.58 -19.82
N ILE A 23 0.19 0.01 -20.62
CA ILE A 23 0.31 -1.43 -20.85
C ILE A 23 1.67 -1.94 -20.38
N TRP A 24 1.70 -3.20 -19.96
CA TRP A 24 2.94 -3.90 -19.63
C TRP A 24 3.56 -4.51 -20.88
N VAL A 25 4.83 -4.18 -21.11
CA VAL A 25 5.62 -4.58 -22.28
C VAL A 25 6.95 -5.16 -21.78
N GLU A 26 7.39 -6.27 -22.33
CA GLU A 26 8.70 -6.84 -22.01
C GLU A 26 9.86 -5.89 -22.39
N ASP A 27 10.80 -5.65 -21.47
CA ASP A 27 12.01 -4.87 -21.70
C ASP A 27 13.05 -5.72 -22.45
N ALA A 28 13.20 -5.48 -23.75
CA ALA A 28 14.17 -6.20 -24.58
C ALA A 28 15.63 -5.91 -24.18
N ASP A 29 15.90 -4.77 -23.55
CA ASP A 29 17.23 -4.32 -23.15
C ASP A 29 17.49 -4.50 -21.64
N PHE A 30 16.72 -5.38 -20.97
CA PHE A 30 16.79 -5.55 -19.52
C PHE A 30 18.20 -5.92 -19.02
N GLY A 31 18.77 -5.04 -18.19
CA GLY A 31 20.00 -5.28 -17.46
C GLY A 31 19.77 -5.36 -15.95
N LEU A 32 20.11 -6.49 -15.31
CA LEU A 32 19.95 -6.65 -13.85
C LEU A 32 20.74 -5.59 -13.05
N GLY A 33 21.93 -5.19 -13.55
CA GLY A 33 22.76 -4.17 -12.93
C GLY A 33 22.12 -2.79 -12.88
N ASP A 34 21.14 -2.50 -13.74
CA ASP A 34 20.40 -1.24 -13.73
C ASP A 34 19.35 -1.15 -12.61
N GLN A 35 18.98 -2.30 -12.03
CA GLN A 35 18.00 -2.41 -10.95
C GLN A 35 18.63 -2.65 -9.58
N MET A 36 19.91 -3.00 -9.56
CA MET A 36 20.64 -3.34 -8.34
C MET A 36 21.66 -2.25 -8.00
N ALA A 37 21.57 -1.72 -6.79
CA ALA A 37 22.54 -0.79 -6.25
C ALA A 37 23.18 -1.35 -4.98
N THR A 38 24.42 -0.95 -4.69
CA THR A 38 25.06 -1.20 -3.40
C THR A 38 25.39 0.12 -2.74
N ILE A 39 24.98 0.29 -1.49
CA ILE A 39 25.27 1.49 -0.68
C ILE A 39 26.01 1.07 0.57
N MET A 40 27.11 1.76 0.88
CA MET A 40 27.82 1.59 2.14
C MET A 40 27.17 2.44 3.23
N CYS A 41 26.84 1.80 4.35
CA CYS A 41 26.28 2.42 5.54
C CYS A 41 27.40 3.10 6.35
N PRO A 42 27.20 4.33 6.84
CA PRO A 42 28.12 4.97 7.77
C PRO A 42 28.41 4.07 8.99
N THR A 43 29.64 4.15 9.50
CA THR A 43 30.01 3.44 10.74
C THR A 43 29.74 4.35 11.94
N PRO A 44 29.09 3.88 13.01
CA PRO A 44 28.56 2.53 13.21
C PRO A 44 27.27 2.31 12.42
N ALA A 45 27.15 1.14 11.78
CA ALA A 45 25.96 0.75 11.02
C ALA A 45 24.81 0.34 11.95
N LYS A 46 24.27 1.34 12.66
CA LYS A 46 23.09 1.21 13.52
C LYS A 46 21.80 1.32 12.71
N ASP A 47 20.70 0.92 13.34
CA ASP A 47 19.36 0.95 12.76
C ASP A 47 19.01 2.34 12.19
N GLU A 48 19.36 3.42 12.88
CA GLU A 48 19.02 4.78 12.43
C GLU A 48 19.67 5.11 11.08
N ALA A 49 20.93 4.69 10.89
CA ALA A 49 21.66 4.91 9.64
C ALA A 49 21.09 4.06 8.50
N VAL A 50 20.74 2.79 8.78
CA VAL A 50 20.13 1.89 7.81
C VAL A 50 18.73 2.39 7.40
N PHE A 51 17.92 2.84 8.36
CA PHE A 51 16.59 3.38 8.10
C PHE A 51 16.63 4.72 7.36
N ALA A 52 17.62 5.58 7.62
CA ALA A 52 17.82 6.79 6.84
C ALA A 52 18.16 6.47 5.37
N ILE A 53 18.98 5.44 5.13
CA ILE A 53 19.28 4.94 3.77
C ILE A 53 18.01 4.37 3.14
N ALA A 54 17.27 3.51 3.84
CA ALA A 54 16.05 2.91 3.34
C ALA A 54 14.99 3.97 3.00
N ALA A 55 14.79 4.97 3.85
CA ALA A 55 13.89 6.09 3.58
C ALA A 55 14.32 6.87 2.33
N ARG A 56 15.63 7.12 2.14
CA ARG A 56 16.14 7.79 0.93
C ARG A 56 15.91 6.96 -0.33
N VAL A 57 16.20 5.65 -0.29
CA VAL A 57 16.03 4.72 -1.42
C VAL A 57 14.57 4.62 -1.80
N VAL A 58 13.69 4.46 -0.82
CA VAL A 58 12.23 4.34 -1.05
C VAL A 58 11.64 5.62 -1.63
N ASN A 59 12.12 6.80 -1.24
CA ASN A 59 11.68 8.09 -1.79
C ASN A 59 12.25 8.41 -3.18
N ALA A 60 13.29 7.71 -3.64
CA ALA A 60 13.86 7.97 -4.94
C ALA A 60 12.84 7.57 -6.03
N PRO A 61 12.49 8.47 -6.97
CA PRO A 61 11.54 8.14 -8.01
C PRO A 61 12.13 7.08 -8.95
N LEU A 62 11.42 5.97 -9.12
CA LEU A 62 11.80 4.96 -10.10
C LEU A 62 11.59 5.49 -11.54
N PRO A 63 12.61 5.46 -12.41
CA PRO A 63 12.47 5.89 -13.79
C PRO A 63 11.43 5.02 -14.51
N ARG A 64 10.53 5.65 -15.29
CA ARG A 64 9.49 4.92 -16.04
C ARG A 64 10.05 4.15 -17.26
N SER A 65 11.29 4.43 -17.64
CA SER A 65 12.00 3.76 -18.74
C SER A 65 12.65 2.44 -18.33
N ARG A 66 12.37 1.94 -17.13
CA ARG A 66 12.88 0.69 -16.57
C ARG A 66 11.75 -0.05 -15.85
N PRO A 67 11.87 -1.37 -15.64
CA PRO A 67 10.93 -2.10 -14.78
C PRO A 67 10.78 -1.41 -13.43
N LEU A 68 9.54 -1.35 -12.92
CA LEU A 68 9.16 -0.46 -11.83
C LEU A 68 9.45 -1.02 -10.43
N TRP A 69 10.63 -1.61 -10.29
CA TRP A 69 11.18 -2.10 -9.03
C TRP A 69 12.66 -1.73 -8.92
N SER A 70 13.23 -1.80 -7.71
CA SER A 70 14.68 -1.72 -7.52
C SER A 70 15.09 -2.48 -6.26
N ALA A 71 16.33 -2.92 -6.20
CA ALA A 71 16.91 -3.57 -5.04
C ALA A 71 18.23 -2.89 -4.65
N THR A 72 18.35 -2.46 -3.39
CA THR A 72 19.56 -1.85 -2.86
C THR A 72 20.12 -2.70 -1.73
N LEU A 73 21.33 -3.23 -1.93
CA LEU A 73 22.09 -3.90 -0.89
C LEU A 73 22.82 -2.86 -0.04
N VAL A 74 22.50 -2.83 1.25
CA VAL A 74 23.19 -1.98 2.22
C VAL A 74 24.30 -2.79 2.88
N THR A 75 25.53 -2.29 2.78
CA THR A 75 26.73 -2.93 3.32
C THR A 75 27.34 -2.10 4.44
N ALA A 76 28.12 -2.71 5.33
CA ALA A 76 28.89 -2.02 6.34
C ALA A 76 30.30 -2.61 6.42
N ALA A 77 31.28 -1.80 6.84
CA ALA A 77 32.62 -2.30 7.13
C ALA A 77 32.54 -3.36 8.25
N SER A 78 33.22 -4.47 8.05
CA SER A 78 33.46 -5.52 9.04
C SER A 78 34.95 -5.53 9.41
N SER A 79 35.34 -6.27 10.45
CA SER A 79 36.75 -6.38 10.87
C SER A 79 37.67 -6.68 9.68
N GLY A 80 38.65 -5.80 9.43
CA GLY A 80 39.53 -5.85 8.25
C GLY A 80 39.02 -5.00 7.07
N ALA A 81 39.36 -5.40 5.84
CA ALA A 81 38.93 -4.73 4.60
C ALA A 81 37.62 -5.31 4.03
N ASN A 82 36.92 -6.16 4.78
CA ASN A 82 35.74 -6.88 4.31
C ASN A 82 34.45 -6.08 4.54
N LEU A 83 33.52 -6.18 3.59
CA LEU A 83 32.16 -5.65 3.73
C LEU A 83 31.21 -6.76 4.18
N ARG A 84 30.24 -6.41 5.03
CA ARG A 84 29.11 -7.29 5.39
C ARG A 84 27.81 -6.68 4.89
N ALA A 85 26.90 -7.50 4.36
CA ALA A 85 25.53 -7.08 4.13
C ALA A 85 24.83 -6.84 5.47
N VAL A 86 24.09 -5.74 5.59
CA VAL A 86 23.32 -5.39 6.80
C VAL A 86 21.83 -5.22 6.53
N ALA A 87 21.44 -4.89 5.29
CA ALA A 87 20.04 -4.85 4.88
C ALA A 87 19.90 -5.01 3.37
N LEU A 88 18.74 -5.50 2.93
CA LEU A 88 18.29 -5.46 1.55
C LEU A 88 17.03 -4.60 1.50
N VAL A 89 17.07 -3.51 0.72
CA VAL A 89 15.92 -2.62 0.53
C VAL A 89 15.35 -2.90 -0.86
N VAL A 90 14.14 -3.45 -0.91
CA VAL A 90 13.44 -3.71 -2.17
C VAL A 90 12.27 -2.76 -2.29
N VAL A 91 12.18 -2.07 -3.43
CA VAL A 91 11.14 -1.08 -3.71
C VAL A 91 10.35 -1.55 -4.92
N PHE A 92 9.03 -1.65 -4.80
CA PHE A 92 8.11 -1.88 -5.90
C PHE A 92 7.18 -0.68 -6.05
N ARG A 93 6.86 -0.27 -7.29
CA ARG A 93 5.74 0.67 -7.48
C ARG A 93 4.43 -0.08 -7.23
N HIS A 94 3.53 0.51 -6.44
CA HIS A 94 2.22 -0.04 -6.04
C HIS A 94 1.30 -0.55 -7.16
N VAL A 95 1.62 -0.25 -8.43
CA VAL A 95 0.92 -0.79 -9.62
C VAL A 95 1.28 -2.26 -9.87
N MET A 96 2.45 -2.71 -9.41
CA MET A 96 2.95 -4.08 -9.58
C MET A 96 2.46 -5.02 -8.48
N ALA A 97 2.35 -4.51 -7.26
CA ALA A 97 1.98 -5.31 -6.09
C ALA A 97 1.26 -4.43 -5.04
N ASP A 98 0.24 -5.02 -4.41
CA ASP A 98 -0.30 -4.49 -3.16
C ASP A 98 0.47 -5.09 -1.98
N GLY A 99 0.31 -4.61 -0.75
CA GLY A 99 1.15 -5.05 0.38
C GLY A 99 1.20 -6.58 0.63
N ILE A 100 0.25 -7.37 0.12
CA ILE A 100 0.33 -8.84 0.13
C ILE A 100 1.13 -9.34 -1.09
N GLY A 101 0.95 -8.75 -2.26
CA GLY A 101 1.82 -8.97 -3.42
C GLY A 101 3.29 -8.70 -3.10
N ASP A 102 3.61 -7.64 -2.34
CA ASP A 102 4.99 -7.31 -1.97
C ASP A 102 5.62 -8.39 -1.09
N LEU A 103 4.87 -8.89 -0.09
CA LEU A 103 5.31 -10.00 0.75
C LEU A 103 5.38 -11.33 0.01
N ALA A 104 4.48 -11.55 -0.96
CA ALA A 104 4.56 -12.71 -1.82
C ALA A 104 5.87 -12.70 -2.63
N VAL A 105 6.22 -11.57 -3.22
CA VAL A 105 7.50 -11.41 -3.93
C VAL A 105 8.68 -11.62 -2.99
N LEU A 106 8.64 -11.06 -1.77
CA LEU A 106 9.69 -11.27 -0.78
C LEU A 106 9.81 -12.75 -0.37
N ALA A 107 8.69 -13.47 -0.26
CA ALA A 107 8.67 -14.90 0.01
C ALA A 107 9.20 -15.75 -1.17
N ASP A 108 9.09 -15.26 -2.41
CA ASP A 108 9.70 -15.92 -3.58
C ASP A 108 11.21 -15.68 -3.65
N LEU A 109 11.66 -14.50 -3.24
CA LEU A 109 13.08 -14.15 -3.12
C LEU A 109 13.77 -14.85 -1.93
N ALA A 110 12.99 -15.42 -1.01
CA ALA A 110 13.50 -16.24 0.07
C ALA A 110 14.10 -17.55 -0.45
N ASP A 111 15.11 -18.07 0.23
CA ASP A 111 15.67 -19.39 -0.08
C ASP A 111 14.57 -20.46 0.09
N GLY A 112 14.25 -21.17 -1.00
CA GLY A 112 13.15 -22.15 -1.03
C GLY A 112 11.77 -21.60 -1.39
N GLY A 113 11.68 -20.32 -1.79
CA GLY A 113 10.44 -19.69 -2.26
C GLY A 113 9.82 -20.40 -3.46
N ALA A 114 8.50 -20.60 -3.41
CA ALA A 114 7.71 -21.15 -4.52
C ALA A 114 6.31 -20.52 -4.54
N LEU A 115 6.15 -19.36 -5.19
CA LEU A 115 4.81 -18.80 -5.32
C LEU A 115 3.89 -19.63 -6.23
N THR A 116 2.64 -19.76 -5.77
CA THR A 116 1.47 -20.19 -6.54
C THR A 116 0.51 -19.00 -6.69
N GLY A 117 0.49 -18.38 -7.87
CA GLY A 117 -0.39 -17.25 -8.18
C GLY A 117 -0.36 -16.91 -9.67
N GLU A 118 -1.49 -16.45 -10.22
CA GLU A 118 -1.61 -16.01 -11.61
C GLU A 118 -1.42 -14.49 -11.69
N TRP A 119 -0.42 -14.05 -12.46
CA TRP A 119 -0.12 -12.65 -12.74
C TRP A 119 -0.58 -12.26 -14.15
N PRO A 120 -0.90 -10.97 -14.41
CA PRO A 120 -1.26 -10.50 -15.75
C PRO A 120 -0.13 -10.82 -16.73
N LYS A 121 -0.47 -11.37 -17.91
CA LYS A 121 0.53 -11.65 -18.95
C LYS A 121 0.93 -10.33 -19.63
N ALA A 122 2.23 -10.04 -19.67
CA ALA A 122 2.76 -8.97 -20.51
C ALA A 122 2.55 -9.27 -22.00
N VAL A 123 2.40 -8.21 -22.78
CA VAL A 123 2.36 -8.30 -24.24
C VAL A 123 3.80 -8.28 -24.73
N PRO A 124 4.23 -9.23 -25.58
CA PRO A 124 5.54 -9.17 -26.22
C PRO A 124 5.74 -7.82 -26.91
N HIS A 125 6.95 -7.27 -26.85
CA HIS A 125 7.25 -5.94 -27.42
C HIS A 125 6.80 -5.81 -28.89
N ASP A 126 6.98 -6.88 -29.67
CA ASP A 126 6.63 -6.90 -31.10
C ASP A 126 5.12 -7.08 -31.38
N ALA A 127 4.33 -7.32 -30.33
CA ALA A 127 2.89 -7.54 -30.41
C ALA A 127 2.06 -6.33 -29.93
N ILE A 128 2.69 -5.17 -29.68
CA ILE A 128 1.96 -3.94 -29.32
C ILE A 128 1.07 -3.53 -30.51
N PRO A 129 -0.26 -3.46 -30.34
CA PRO A 129 -1.16 -3.05 -31.41
C PRO A 129 -0.88 -1.62 -31.88
N SER A 130 -1.19 -1.32 -33.13
CA SER A 130 -1.00 0.03 -33.66
C SER A 130 -1.80 1.08 -32.87
N ARG A 131 -1.31 2.33 -32.83
CA ARG A 131 -1.95 3.45 -32.11
C ARG A 131 -3.43 3.62 -32.46
N ALA A 132 -3.77 3.44 -33.74
CA ALA A 132 -5.16 3.52 -34.21
C ALA A 132 -6.04 2.40 -33.64
N ALA A 133 -5.51 1.19 -33.50
CA ALA A 133 -6.23 0.07 -32.90
C ALA A 133 -6.47 0.30 -31.40
N LEU A 134 -5.45 0.77 -30.66
CA LEU A 134 -5.56 1.11 -29.24
C LEU A 134 -6.57 2.24 -29.00
N PHE A 135 -6.59 3.26 -29.85
CA PHE A 135 -7.57 4.34 -29.80
C PHE A 135 -9.00 3.84 -30.03
N LEU A 136 -9.24 3.06 -31.10
CA LEU A 136 -10.57 2.52 -31.38
C LEU A 136 -11.08 1.61 -30.26
N ASP A 137 -10.21 0.78 -29.69
CA ASP A 137 -10.57 -0.13 -28.61
C ASP A 137 -10.98 0.65 -27.35
N THR A 138 -10.17 1.66 -26.99
CA THR A 138 -10.46 2.56 -25.88
C THR A 138 -11.80 3.29 -26.06
N TRP A 139 -12.07 3.81 -27.24
CA TRP A 139 -13.34 4.49 -27.54
C TRP A 139 -14.54 3.54 -27.45
N ARG A 140 -14.41 2.30 -27.92
CA ARG A 140 -15.44 1.26 -27.80
C ARG A 140 -15.71 0.92 -26.34
N GLU A 141 -14.66 0.73 -25.55
CA GLU A 141 -14.79 0.48 -24.11
C GLU A 141 -15.43 1.66 -23.37
N GLN A 142 -15.07 2.89 -23.74
CA GLN A 142 -15.57 4.11 -23.12
C GLN A 142 -17.08 4.28 -23.38
N ILE A 143 -17.55 4.05 -24.61
CA ILE A 143 -18.98 4.05 -24.96
C ILE A 143 -19.73 2.94 -24.20
N ALA A 144 -19.17 1.72 -24.15
CA ALA A 144 -19.76 0.61 -23.40
C ALA A 144 -19.80 0.87 -21.88
N SER A 145 -18.85 1.65 -21.35
CA SER A 145 -18.79 2.01 -19.93
C SER A 145 -19.84 3.07 -19.55
N ILE A 146 -20.08 4.06 -20.42
CA ILE A 146 -21.09 5.11 -20.21
C ILE A 146 -22.50 4.51 -20.17
N ARG A 147 -22.79 3.53 -21.04
CA ARG A 147 -24.07 2.79 -21.02
C ARG A 147 -24.27 2.02 -19.72
N ARG A 148 -23.23 1.33 -19.24
CA ARG A 148 -23.23 0.62 -17.95
C ARG A 148 -23.39 1.57 -16.75
N ILE A 149 -22.80 2.77 -16.79
CA ILE A 149 -22.98 3.81 -15.76
C ILE A 149 -24.45 4.24 -15.66
N ARG A 150 -25.13 4.46 -16.80
CA ARG A 150 -26.56 4.86 -16.81
C ARG A 150 -27.47 3.77 -16.23
N GLU A 151 -27.19 2.49 -16.48
CA GLU A 151 -27.94 1.38 -15.87
C GLU A 151 -27.68 1.23 -14.37
N VAL A 152 -26.45 1.48 -13.91
CA VAL A 152 -26.06 1.39 -12.49
C VAL A 152 -26.65 2.54 -11.66
N ILE A 153 -26.65 3.76 -12.20
CA ILE A 153 -27.31 4.92 -11.57
C ILE A 153 -28.81 4.65 -11.39
N ARG A 154 -29.45 4.02 -12.37
CA ARG A 154 -30.87 3.68 -12.33
C ARG A 154 -31.20 2.53 -11.37
N LYS A 155 -30.23 1.65 -11.06
CA LYS A 155 -30.38 0.49 -10.16
C LYS A 155 -29.83 0.69 -8.74
N SER A 156 -29.20 1.83 -8.42
CA SER A 156 -28.55 2.05 -7.11
C SER A 156 -29.34 2.99 -6.20
N LEU A 157 -30.47 2.54 -5.65
CA LEU A 157 -31.02 3.13 -4.41
C LEU A 157 -30.05 2.91 -3.22
N ASN A 158 -29.21 1.87 -3.28
CA ASN A 158 -28.19 1.54 -2.27
C ASN A 158 -26.91 2.39 -2.36
N GLY A 159 -26.70 3.13 -3.46
CA GLY A 159 -25.53 4.02 -3.61
C GLY A 159 -25.62 5.27 -2.73
N VAL A 160 -26.85 5.72 -2.44
CA VAL A 160 -27.12 6.88 -1.57
C VAL A 160 -26.64 6.60 -0.15
N ALA A 161 -26.79 5.38 0.37
CA ALA A 161 -26.35 5.02 1.72
C ALA A 161 -24.82 5.07 1.87
N ALA A 162 -24.06 4.57 0.88
CA ALA A 162 -22.60 4.63 0.88
C ALA A 162 -22.07 6.08 0.72
N ILE A 163 -22.76 6.90 -0.08
CA ILE A 163 -22.48 8.33 -0.20
C ILE A 163 -22.81 9.05 1.11
N ARG A 164 -23.92 8.70 1.78
CA ARG A 164 -24.29 9.27 3.09
C ARG A 164 -23.27 8.93 4.18
N SER A 165 -22.75 7.69 4.21
CA SER A 165 -21.69 7.30 5.15
C SER A 165 -20.36 7.98 4.86
N ALA A 166 -20.06 8.27 3.59
CA ALA A 166 -18.90 9.09 3.24
C ALA A 166 -19.12 10.57 3.59
N ALA A 167 -20.34 11.08 3.39
CA ALA A 167 -20.73 12.44 3.73
C ALA A 167 -20.84 12.70 5.24
N SER A 168 -21.00 11.65 6.06
CA SER A 168 -20.96 11.76 7.53
C SER A 168 -19.54 11.88 8.09
N ILE A 169 -18.51 11.71 7.26
CA ILE A 169 -17.12 11.92 7.69
C ILE A 169 -16.90 13.42 7.79
N ARG A 170 -16.82 13.92 9.03
CA ARG A 170 -16.47 15.30 9.31
C ARG A 170 -15.12 15.61 8.67
N SER A 171 -15.03 16.73 7.97
CA SER A 171 -13.79 17.19 7.37
C SER A 171 -12.72 17.34 8.47
N VAL A 172 -11.64 16.55 8.35
CA VAL A 172 -10.50 16.60 9.26
C VAL A 172 -9.61 17.78 8.88
N HIS A 173 -9.29 18.59 9.88
CA HIS A 173 -8.41 19.75 9.74
C HIS A 173 -7.28 19.61 10.77
N GLY A 174 -6.08 20.03 10.37
CA GLY A 174 -4.91 20.04 11.25
C GLY A 174 -3.62 19.86 10.48
N SER A 175 -2.49 20.04 11.16
CA SER A 175 -1.15 19.95 10.57
C SER A 175 -0.75 18.54 10.11
N LEU A 176 -1.59 17.52 10.34
CA LEU A 176 -1.40 16.17 9.77
C LEU A 176 -1.82 16.08 8.28
N ASN A 177 -2.69 16.98 7.82
CA ASN A 177 -3.32 16.93 6.50
C ASN A 177 -2.85 18.04 5.56
N VAL A 178 -1.63 18.55 5.77
CA VAL A 178 -1.00 19.55 4.91
C VAL A 178 0.00 18.88 3.95
N PRO A 179 0.28 19.49 2.78
CA PRO A 179 1.32 18.99 1.89
C PRO A 179 2.65 18.80 2.61
N THR A 180 3.29 17.65 2.41
CA THR A 180 4.56 17.29 3.05
C THR A 180 5.72 17.44 2.07
N ARG A 181 6.87 17.89 2.56
CA ARG A 181 8.14 17.93 1.80
C ARG A 181 8.73 16.52 1.67
N ASP A 182 9.78 16.35 0.88
CA ASP A 182 10.36 15.04 0.54
C ASP A 182 11.10 14.33 1.69
N ALA A 183 11.42 15.03 2.78
CA ALA A 183 12.06 14.40 3.93
C ALA A 183 11.13 13.36 4.58
N ARG A 184 11.63 12.14 4.76
CA ARG A 184 10.92 11.07 5.49
C ARG A 184 11.79 10.58 6.65
N LEU A 185 11.12 10.35 7.77
CA LEU A 185 11.68 9.65 8.92
C LEU A 185 10.99 8.29 9.02
N LEU A 186 11.79 7.26 9.25
CA LEU A 186 11.32 5.90 9.47
C LEU A 186 11.69 5.48 10.89
N GLU A 187 10.69 5.02 11.62
CA GLU A 187 10.83 4.48 12.96
C GLU A 187 10.08 3.15 13.05
N THR A 188 10.62 2.22 13.84
CA THR A 188 10.01 0.90 14.04
C THR A 188 9.87 0.59 15.52
N VAL A 189 8.77 -0.06 15.89
CA VAL A 189 8.55 -0.57 17.24
C VAL A 189 8.25 -2.07 17.14
N SER A 190 8.98 -2.87 17.91
CA SER A 190 8.78 -4.32 17.99
C SER A 190 8.05 -4.68 19.28
N LEU A 191 7.01 -5.50 19.16
CA LEU A 191 6.17 -5.94 20.27
C LEU A 191 5.97 -7.45 20.18
N GLY A 192 5.94 -8.13 21.33
CA GLY A 192 5.62 -9.56 21.39
C GLY A 192 4.18 -9.82 20.97
N LEU A 193 3.97 -10.57 19.89
CA LEU A 193 2.63 -10.83 19.34
C LEU A 193 1.74 -11.61 20.31
N VAL A 194 2.32 -12.56 21.06
CA VAL A 194 1.61 -13.39 22.04
C VAL A 194 1.00 -12.50 23.14
N ASP A 195 1.81 -11.64 23.74
CA ASP A 195 1.39 -10.75 24.82
C ASP A 195 0.38 -9.71 24.33
N LEU A 196 0.64 -9.12 23.16
CA LEU A 196 -0.28 -8.15 22.55
C LEU A 196 -1.64 -8.80 22.27
N ARG A 197 -1.66 -10.01 21.70
CA ARG A 197 -2.89 -10.75 21.43
C ARG A 197 -3.65 -11.10 22.70
N ALA A 198 -2.96 -11.62 23.73
CA ALA A 198 -3.57 -11.97 25.01
C ALA A 198 -4.21 -10.74 25.67
N SER A 199 -3.47 -9.63 25.75
CA SER A 199 -3.97 -8.38 26.33
C SER A 199 -5.14 -7.78 25.55
N SER A 200 -5.14 -7.87 24.21
CA SER A 200 -6.23 -7.36 23.39
C SER A 200 -7.51 -8.16 23.58
N HIS A 201 -7.37 -9.49 23.62
CA HIS A 201 -8.50 -10.40 23.78
C HIS A 201 -9.15 -10.31 25.18
N ALA A 202 -8.36 -10.02 26.22
CA ALA A 202 -8.89 -9.79 27.57
C ALA A 202 -9.93 -8.65 27.59
N GLU A 203 -9.76 -7.64 26.73
CA GLU A 203 -10.65 -6.48 26.59
C GLU A 203 -11.68 -6.63 25.45
N GLY A 204 -11.86 -7.84 24.91
CA GLY A 204 -12.80 -8.09 23.81
C GLY A 204 -12.42 -7.46 22.46
N ALA A 205 -11.14 -7.12 22.28
CA ALA A 205 -10.59 -6.48 21.09
C ALA A 205 -9.60 -7.40 20.35
N THR A 206 -9.25 -7.05 19.11
CA THR A 206 -8.26 -7.75 18.28
C THR A 206 -6.91 -7.02 18.28
N VAL A 207 -5.85 -7.70 17.82
CA VAL A 207 -4.52 -7.09 17.66
C VAL A 207 -4.56 -5.82 16.80
N ASN A 208 -5.33 -5.82 15.71
CA ASN A 208 -5.48 -4.63 14.86
C ASN A 208 -6.14 -3.47 15.60
N ASP A 209 -7.09 -3.73 16.52
CA ASP A 209 -7.73 -2.68 17.32
C ASP A 209 -6.73 -2.05 18.30
N ALA A 210 -5.87 -2.88 18.91
CA ALA A 210 -4.79 -2.39 19.77
C ALA A 210 -3.77 -1.54 19.00
N VAL A 211 -3.43 -1.90 17.75
CA VAL A 211 -2.57 -1.09 16.88
C VAL A 211 -3.19 0.28 16.60
N LEU A 212 -4.50 0.35 16.31
CA LEU A 212 -5.19 1.62 16.08
C LEU A 212 -5.15 2.53 17.32
N VAL A 213 -5.38 1.96 18.52
CA VAL A 213 -5.28 2.69 19.79
C VAL A 213 -3.85 3.18 20.04
N ALA A 214 -2.85 2.33 19.78
CA ALA A 214 -1.43 2.62 19.97
C ALA A 214 -0.91 3.73 19.03
N ILE A 215 -1.52 3.90 17.85
CA ILE A 215 -1.20 5.00 16.93
C ILE A 215 -1.94 6.29 17.31
N ALA A 216 -3.20 6.18 17.75
CA ALA A 216 -4.03 7.33 18.11
C ALA A 216 -3.44 8.17 19.27
N GLY A 217 -2.86 7.52 20.29
CA GLY A 217 -2.30 8.21 21.46
C GLY A 217 -1.09 9.12 21.13
N PRO A 218 -0.03 8.61 20.48
CA PRO A 218 1.10 9.43 20.02
C PRO A 218 0.69 10.55 19.07
N LEU A 219 -0.27 10.32 18.16
CA LEU A 219 -0.77 11.39 17.27
C LEU A 219 -1.41 12.52 18.05
N ARG A 220 -2.20 12.23 19.09
CA ARG A 220 -2.75 13.26 19.99
C ARG A 220 -1.63 14.06 20.65
N ARG A 221 -0.65 13.38 21.27
CA ARG A 221 0.49 14.07 21.93
C ARG A 221 1.27 14.95 20.95
N LEU A 222 1.46 14.49 19.71
CA LEU A 222 2.09 15.28 18.66
C LEU A 222 1.29 16.54 18.32
N MET A 223 -0.05 16.44 18.23
CA MET A 223 -0.91 17.59 17.98
C MET A 223 -0.88 18.57 19.16
N GLU A 224 -0.94 18.09 20.39
CA GLU A 224 -0.84 18.92 21.60
C GLU A 224 0.48 19.70 21.65
N GLN A 225 1.60 19.05 21.29
CA GLN A 225 2.91 19.71 21.16
C GLN A 225 2.94 20.81 20.09
N ARG A 226 2.08 20.72 19.08
CA ARG A 226 1.91 21.74 18.04
C ARG A 226 0.87 22.81 18.38
N GLY A 227 0.26 22.73 19.57
CA GLY A 227 -0.82 23.63 19.99
C GLY A 227 -2.18 23.31 19.35
N GLU A 228 -2.36 22.10 18.83
CA GLU A 228 -3.60 21.62 18.21
C GLU A 228 -4.28 20.57 19.09
N SER A 229 -5.61 20.56 19.12
CA SER A 229 -6.38 19.51 19.81
C SER A 229 -6.82 18.43 18.82
N LEU A 230 -6.54 17.17 19.15
CA LEU A 230 -7.02 16.01 18.37
C LEU A 230 -7.80 15.09 19.31
N ASN A 231 -9.12 15.22 19.35
CA ASN A 231 -9.99 14.38 20.19
C ASN A 231 -10.28 13.02 19.53
N ASP A 232 -10.50 13.05 18.21
CA ASP A 232 -10.71 11.87 17.39
C ASP A 232 -9.74 11.88 16.21
N VAL A 233 -9.21 10.73 15.86
CA VAL A 233 -8.40 10.53 14.65
C VAL A 233 -9.16 9.67 13.66
N VAL A 234 -9.30 10.15 12.42
CA VAL A 234 -9.92 9.38 11.35
C VAL A 234 -8.84 8.57 10.63
N ILE A 235 -8.85 7.26 10.84
CA ILE A 235 -7.88 6.32 10.28
C ILE A 235 -8.51 5.53 9.14
N SER A 236 -7.87 5.58 7.98
CA SER A 236 -8.22 4.76 6.82
C SER A 236 -7.63 3.35 6.99
N VAL A 237 -8.49 2.33 7.07
CA VAL A 237 -8.06 0.93 7.23
C VAL A 237 -8.57 0.08 6.06
N PRO A 238 -7.69 -0.64 5.33
CA PRO A 238 -8.11 -1.59 4.33
C PRO A 238 -8.64 -2.87 5.00
N PHE A 239 -9.87 -3.26 4.65
CA PHE A 239 -10.45 -4.54 5.03
C PHE A 239 -10.45 -5.50 3.84
N SER A 240 -9.96 -6.73 4.08
CA SER A 240 -10.16 -7.82 3.13
C SER A 240 -11.61 -8.29 3.19
N THR A 241 -12.24 -8.40 2.02
CA THR A 241 -13.64 -8.88 1.90
C THR A 241 -13.73 -10.37 1.57
N ARG A 242 -12.62 -11.12 1.51
CA ARG A 242 -12.61 -12.50 1.01
C ARG A 242 -12.80 -13.56 2.12
N ARG A 243 -13.63 -14.58 1.81
CA ARG A 243 -13.47 -15.97 2.30
C ARG A 243 -12.50 -16.61 1.30
N ALA A 244 -11.36 -17.15 1.76
CA ALA A 244 -10.37 -17.75 0.87
C ALA A 244 -10.97 -18.97 0.15
N THR A 245 -11.31 -18.83 -1.13
CA THR A 245 -11.40 -19.97 -2.06
C THR A 245 -10.19 -19.91 -2.97
N VAL A 246 -9.47 -21.02 -3.00
CA VAL A 246 -8.22 -21.25 -3.75
C VAL A 246 -8.42 -20.89 -5.22
N GLY A 247 -7.50 -20.10 -5.79
CA GLY A 247 -7.39 -19.87 -7.24
C GLY A 247 -8.08 -18.63 -7.82
N SER A 248 -8.58 -17.68 -7.02
CA SER A 248 -9.23 -16.47 -7.55
C SER A 248 -8.26 -15.29 -7.68
N GLU A 249 -8.17 -14.74 -8.90
CA GLU A 249 -7.46 -13.54 -9.36
C GLU A 249 -7.07 -12.52 -8.26
N LEU A 250 -5.80 -12.07 -8.30
CA LEU A 250 -5.25 -10.95 -7.54
C LEU A 250 -5.83 -9.60 -8.05
N GLY A 251 -7.16 -9.45 -7.97
CA GLY A 251 -7.89 -8.23 -8.32
C GLY A 251 -8.36 -7.48 -7.08
N ASN A 252 -8.36 -6.14 -7.16
CA ASN A 252 -8.74 -5.11 -6.17
C ASN A 252 -10.02 -5.37 -5.35
N HIS A 253 -10.00 -6.34 -4.43
CA HIS A 253 -11.14 -6.73 -3.59
C HIS A 253 -10.99 -6.26 -2.13
N ARG A 254 -10.18 -5.22 -1.89
CA ARG A 254 -10.04 -4.58 -0.57
C ARG A 254 -10.91 -3.33 -0.53
N GLY A 255 -11.87 -3.30 0.40
CA GLY A 255 -12.58 -2.08 0.72
C GLY A 255 -11.73 -1.25 1.68
N VAL A 256 -11.61 0.05 1.43
CA VAL A 256 -10.99 0.98 2.38
C VAL A 256 -12.11 1.62 3.18
N THR A 257 -12.04 1.53 4.50
CA THR A 257 -13.03 2.11 5.39
C THR A 257 -12.37 3.10 6.35
N PRO A 258 -12.80 4.37 6.34
CA PRO A 258 -12.39 5.34 7.35
C PRO A 258 -13.07 5.02 8.68
N LEU A 259 -12.30 4.99 9.76
CA LEU A 259 -12.74 4.73 11.13
C LEU A 259 -12.43 5.95 11.98
N VAL A 260 -13.41 6.43 12.75
CA VAL A 260 -13.21 7.48 13.74
C VAL A 260 -12.73 6.82 15.04
N ILE A 261 -11.51 7.11 15.47
CA ILE A 261 -10.87 6.47 16.62
C ILE A 261 -10.70 7.50 17.75
N PRO A 262 -11.25 7.25 18.95
CA PRO A 262 -11.08 8.16 20.07
C PRO A 262 -9.63 8.16 20.57
N THR A 263 -9.14 9.36 20.88
CA THR A 263 -7.79 9.56 21.43
C THR A 263 -7.78 9.85 22.93
N ASP A 264 -8.96 10.09 23.52
CA ASP A 264 -9.14 10.43 24.93
C ASP A 264 -9.79 9.33 25.75
N GLY A 265 -9.60 9.39 27.06
CA GLY A 265 -10.07 8.41 28.03
C GLY A 265 -9.04 7.31 28.35
N ASP A 266 -9.45 6.41 29.24
CA ASP A 266 -8.63 5.29 29.69
C ASP A 266 -8.29 4.33 28.53
N ARG A 267 -7.09 3.74 28.57
CA ARG A 267 -6.59 2.88 27.50
C ARG A 267 -7.49 1.65 27.30
N THR A 268 -7.99 1.06 28.38
CA THR A 268 -8.81 -0.14 28.35
C THR A 268 -10.18 0.14 27.75
N ASP A 269 -10.83 1.21 28.22
CA ASP A 269 -12.13 1.66 27.70
C ASP A 269 -12.04 2.00 26.21
N ARG A 270 -10.97 2.69 25.80
CA ARG A 270 -10.71 3.01 24.39
C ARG A 270 -10.54 1.76 23.55
N LEU A 271 -9.82 0.75 24.05
CA LEU A 271 -9.61 -0.50 23.32
C LEU A 271 -10.92 -1.25 23.08
N ALA A 272 -11.77 -1.37 24.10
CA ALA A 272 -13.10 -1.97 23.98
C ALA A 272 -13.98 -1.20 22.99
N MET A 273 -13.95 0.14 23.05
CA MET A 273 -14.71 1.02 22.15
C MET A 273 -14.25 0.89 20.70
N VAL A 274 -12.94 0.91 20.45
CA VAL A 274 -12.37 0.70 19.09
C VAL A 274 -12.73 -0.68 18.55
N GLY A 275 -12.66 -1.72 19.39
CA GLY A 275 -13.11 -3.07 19.01
C GLY A 275 -14.59 -3.12 18.61
N ALA A 276 -15.47 -2.31 19.23
CA ALA A 276 -16.86 -2.19 18.81
C ALA A 276 -17.01 -1.44 17.47
N ILE A 277 -16.28 -0.33 17.29
CA ILE A 277 -16.27 0.47 16.06
C ILE A 277 -15.82 -0.37 14.86
N THR A 278 -14.73 -1.12 14.99
CA THR A 278 -14.18 -1.92 13.89
C THR A 278 -15.09 -3.10 13.54
N ARG A 279 -15.74 -3.73 14.54
CA ARG A 279 -16.77 -4.77 14.32
C ARG A 279 -17.97 -4.21 13.56
N ALA A 280 -18.51 -3.06 13.98
CA ALA A 280 -19.63 -2.41 13.31
C ALA A 280 -19.29 -2.05 11.85
N ALA A 281 -18.10 -1.48 11.62
CA ALA A 281 -17.61 -1.13 10.30
C ALA A 281 -17.45 -2.35 9.37
N LYS A 282 -16.90 -3.47 9.89
CA LYS A 282 -16.80 -4.73 9.13
C LYS A 282 -18.17 -5.28 8.75
N CYS A 283 -19.16 -5.22 9.65
CA CYS A 283 -20.53 -5.64 9.37
C CYS A 283 -21.18 -4.75 8.29
N ALA A 284 -21.01 -3.43 8.39
CA ALA A 284 -21.52 -2.49 7.41
C ALA A 284 -20.88 -2.69 6.03
N LEU A 285 -19.57 -2.95 5.96
CA LEU A 285 -18.86 -3.22 4.70
C LEU A 285 -19.32 -4.51 4.02
N ARG A 286 -19.69 -5.54 4.79
CA ARG A 286 -20.27 -6.77 4.25
C ARG A 286 -21.67 -6.53 3.67
N ALA A 287 -22.43 -5.61 4.24
CA ALA A 287 -23.77 -5.24 3.78
C ALA A 287 -23.76 -4.25 2.60
N ALA A 288 -22.75 -3.36 2.55
CA ALA A 288 -22.58 -2.40 1.46
C ALA A 288 -21.80 -3.02 0.29
N SER A 289 -22.31 -2.92 -0.93
CA SER A 289 -21.55 -3.37 -2.11
C SER A 289 -20.34 -2.46 -2.33
N THR A 290 -19.15 -2.88 -1.89
CA THR A 290 -17.84 -2.23 -2.12
C THR A 290 -17.58 -1.88 -3.59
N ALA A 291 -18.26 -2.60 -4.49
CA ALA A 291 -18.31 -2.33 -5.92
C ALA A 291 -18.70 -0.87 -6.27
N VAL A 292 -19.53 -0.19 -5.47
CA VAL A 292 -19.97 1.19 -5.78
C VAL A 292 -18.83 2.19 -5.59
N LEU A 293 -18.13 2.14 -4.47
CA LEU A 293 -17.01 3.06 -4.19
C LEU A 293 -15.82 2.78 -5.13
N GLY A 294 -15.51 1.51 -5.38
CA GLY A 294 -14.50 1.14 -6.38
C GLY A 294 -14.87 1.54 -7.81
N ARG A 295 -16.16 1.65 -8.15
CA ARG A 295 -16.60 2.21 -9.45
C ARG A 295 -16.45 3.73 -9.50
N LEU A 296 -16.75 4.43 -8.40
CA LEU A 296 -16.56 5.89 -8.29
C LEU A 296 -15.09 6.27 -8.47
N PHE A 297 -14.17 5.62 -7.74
CA PHE A 297 -12.74 5.90 -7.87
C PHE A 297 -12.20 5.58 -9.26
N ARG A 298 -12.64 4.48 -9.88
CA ARG A 298 -12.32 4.20 -11.29
C ARG A 298 -12.88 5.25 -12.26
N GLY A 299 -14.02 5.85 -11.94
CA GLY A 299 -14.58 6.97 -12.71
C GLY A 299 -13.71 8.23 -12.59
N LEU A 300 -13.28 8.58 -11.37
CA LEU A 300 -12.38 9.71 -11.12
C LEU A 300 -11.01 9.53 -11.79
N ASP A 301 -10.47 8.31 -11.75
CA ASP A 301 -9.22 7.92 -12.42
C ASP A 301 -9.32 8.15 -13.94
N ARG A 302 -10.43 7.72 -14.56
CA ARG A 302 -10.67 7.90 -16.00
C ARG A 302 -10.72 9.36 -16.46
N VAL A 303 -11.09 10.28 -15.58
CA VAL A 303 -11.15 11.72 -15.90
C VAL A 303 -9.92 12.47 -15.40
N GLY A 304 -8.88 11.77 -14.92
CA GLY A 304 -7.66 12.37 -14.38
C GLY A 304 -7.84 13.09 -13.03
N ALA A 305 -9.02 12.99 -12.41
CA ALA A 305 -9.35 13.69 -11.17
C ALA A 305 -9.00 12.89 -9.90
N TYR A 306 -8.52 11.64 -10.03
CA TYR A 306 -8.22 10.79 -8.88
C TYR A 306 -7.10 11.33 -8.01
N HIS A 307 -5.95 11.67 -8.59
CA HIS A 307 -4.83 12.26 -7.83
C HIS A 307 -5.25 13.59 -7.20
N TRP A 308 -5.91 14.48 -7.96
CA TRP A 308 -6.45 15.72 -7.43
C TRP A 308 -7.37 15.51 -6.21
N PHE A 309 -8.23 14.50 -6.26
CA PHE A 309 -9.12 14.15 -5.16
C PHE A 309 -8.35 13.61 -3.96
N VAL A 310 -7.41 12.69 -4.17
CA VAL A 310 -6.58 12.10 -3.11
C VAL A 310 -5.69 13.15 -2.44
N ASP A 311 -5.13 14.08 -3.21
CA ASP A 311 -4.24 15.13 -2.70
C ASP A 311 -4.97 16.22 -1.93
N ARG A 312 -6.28 16.38 -2.17
CA ARG A 312 -7.14 17.41 -1.53
C ARG A 312 -8.15 16.84 -0.55
N GLN A 313 -8.19 15.53 -0.36
CA GLN A 313 -9.12 14.91 0.57
C GLN A 313 -8.85 15.42 1.99
N ARG A 314 -9.92 15.68 2.74
CA ARG A 314 -9.91 16.01 4.17
C ARG A 314 -10.79 15.04 4.93
N MET A 315 -10.80 13.78 4.52
CA MET A 315 -11.65 12.74 5.11
C MET A 315 -10.87 11.85 6.07
N VAL A 316 -9.56 11.70 5.90
CA VAL A 316 -8.73 10.82 6.74
C VAL A 316 -7.46 11.52 7.18
N ASN A 317 -7.08 11.35 8.46
CA ASN A 317 -5.84 11.89 9.00
C ASN A 317 -4.64 11.02 8.63
N THR A 318 -4.82 9.69 8.66
CA THR A 318 -3.74 8.73 8.41
C THR A 318 -4.28 7.42 7.85
N VAL A 319 -3.38 6.59 7.32
CA VAL A 319 -3.68 5.27 6.79
C VAL A 319 -2.92 4.25 7.64
N VAL A 320 -3.62 3.20 8.07
CA VAL A 320 -3.00 2.09 8.78
C VAL A 320 -3.31 0.81 8.02
N SER A 321 -2.25 0.17 7.53
CA SER A 321 -2.32 -1.14 6.90
C SER A 321 -1.72 -2.19 7.84
N SER A 322 -2.35 -3.35 7.90
CA SER A 322 -1.86 -4.51 8.62
C SER A 322 -1.74 -5.65 7.61
N VAL A 323 -0.52 -6.15 7.46
CA VAL A 323 -0.23 -7.26 6.56
C VAL A 323 0.43 -8.36 7.39
N PRO A 324 -0.12 -9.59 7.39
CA PRO A 324 0.50 -10.69 8.09
C PRO A 324 1.84 -11.02 7.43
N GLY A 325 2.90 -11.11 8.25
CA GLY A 325 4.21 -11.57 7.82
C GLY A 325 4.30 -13.09 7.70
N PRO A 326 5.46 -13.61 7.27
CA PRO A 326 5.73 -15.05 7.25
C PRO A 326 5.71 -15.64 8.67
N GLU A 327 5.20 -16.87 8.82
CA GLU A 327 5.20 -17.59 10.09
C GLU A 327 6.56 -18.24 10.40
N GLU A 328 7.33 -18.56 9.36
CA GLU A 328 8.64 -19.19 9.46
C GLU A 328 9.76 -18.18 9.19
N ALA A 329 10.95 -18.47 9.73
CA ALA A 329 12.13 -17.65 9.49
C ALA A 329 12.52 -17.70 8.01
N ILE A 330 12.65 -16.54 7.39
CA ILE A 330 13.10 -16.40 6.01
C ILE A 330 14.62 -16.27 5.99
N SER A 331 15.29 -16.98 5.07
CA SER A 331 16.67 -16.68 4.68
C SER A 331 16.71 -16.19 3.23
N MET A 332 17.72 -15.39 2.91
CA MET A 332 17.99 -14.93 1.55
C MET A 332 19.49 -15.07 1.30
N LEU A 333 19.87 -15.75 0.22
CA LEU A 333 21.27 -15.99 -0.15
C LEU A 333 22.06 -16.67 0.98
N GLY A 334 21.41 -17.60 1.71
CA GLY A 334 22.00 -18.30 2.85
C GLY A 334 22.12 -17.46 4.13
N CYS A 335 21.63 -16.21 4.13
CA CYS A 335 21.63 -15.34 5.31
C CYS A 335 20.22 -15.27 5.92
N ALA A 336 20.07 -15.61 7.20
CA ALA A 336 18.79 -15.49 7.89
C ALA A 336 18.38 -14.02 8.05
N ALA A 337 17.17 -13.68 7.63
CA ALA A 337 16.59 -12.36 7.86
C ALA A 337 16.17 -12.23 9.33
N THR A 338 16.76 -11.28 10.05
CA THR A 338 16.45 -11.03 11.46
C THR A 338 15.20 -10.17 11.65
N ARG A 339 14.89 -9.32 10.67
CA ARG A 339 13.75 -8.39 10.70
C ARG A 339 13.29 -8.04 9.30
N ILE A 340 11.97 -8.03 9.09
CA ILE A 340 11.32 -7.52 7.88
C ILE A 340 10.57 -6.25 8.27
N VAL A 341 10.88 -5.15 7.60
CA VAL A 341 10.26 -3.85 7.87
C VAL A 341 9.49 -3.42 6.62
N PRO A 342 8.15 -3.50 6.60
CA PRO A 342 7.37 -3.03 5.47
C PRO A 342 7.38 -1.50 5.40
N LEU A 343 7.73 -0.95 4.24
CA LEU A 343 7.78 0.49 4.00
C LEU A 343 6.71 0.86 2.99
N ALA A 344 5.67 1.55 3.45
CA ALA A 344 4.64 2.13 2.59
C ALA A 344 4.69 3.65 2.75
N TYR A 345 4.83 4.38 1.63
CA TYR A 345 4.83 5.83 1.64
C TYR A 345 3.86 6.40 0.60
N PRO A 346 3.09 7.44 0.95
CA PRO A 346 2.45 8.27 -0.06
C PRO A 346 3.52 9.17 -0.73
N PRO A 347 3.47 9.34 -2.06
CA PRO A 347 4.38 10.24 -2.76
C PRO A 347 4.28 11.65 -2.18
N ALA A 348 5.39 12.41 -2.21
CA ALA A 348 5.37 13.79 -1.78
C ALA A 348 4.42 14.60 -2.66
N ILE A 349 3.54 15.38 -2.03
CA ILE A 349 2.64 16.30 -2.70
C ILE A 349 3.40 17.63 -2.76
N SER A 350 4.03 17.92 -3.90
CA SER A 350 4.54 19.28 -4.13
C SER A 350 3.36 20.26 -4.21
N PRO A 351 3.47 21.45 -3.59
CA PRO A 351 2.38 22.43 -3.50
C PRO A 351 1.90 22.95 -4.86
#